data_AF-A0A1G6C852-F1
#
_entry.id   AF-A0A1G6C852-F1
#
_cell.length_a   1.000
_cell.length_b   1.000
_cell.length_c   1.000
_cell.angle_alpha   90.00
_cell.angle_beta   90.00
_cell.angle_gamma   90.00
#
_symmetry.space_group_name_H-M   'P 1'
#
loop_
_entity.id
_entity.type
_entity.pdbx_description
1 polymer ?
#
loop_
_entity_poly.entity_id
_entity_poly.type
_entity_poly.pdbx_seq_one_letter_code
_entity_poly.pdbx_strand_id
1 'polypeptide(L)'
;MNKSMAICVGLLLAISTMIWGCAGNLPESQRIYYLQDNWGRSVQTANYNQTLNPTAGLTKAPVEGIDPKAAAHSVERYRESFKDGVEREQVSPIIIMGN
;
A
#
# COMPACT_ATOMS: atom_id res chain seq x y z
N MET A 1 34.84 -22.40 -34.74
CA MET A 1 34.05 -21.70 -33.70
C MET A 1 33.67 -22.73 -32.64
N ASN A 2 34.08 -22.51 -31.39
CA ASN A 2 34.02 -23.53 -30.34
C ASN A 2 32.56 -23.69 -29.91
N LYS A 3 32.05 -24.92 -29.77
CA LYS A 3 30.63 -25.18 -29.46
C LYS A 3 30.18 -24.41 -28.21
N SER A 4 31.05 -24.30 -27.20
CA SER A 4 30.81 -23.51 -25.99
C SER A 4 30.70 -22.00 -26.25
N MET A 5 31.45 -21.46 -27.21
CA MET A 5 31.39 -20.05 -27.59
C MET A 5 30.11 -19.72 -28.37
N ALA A 6 29.63 -20.65 -29.20
CA ALA A 6 28.35 -20.51 -29.90
C ALA A 6 27.15 -20.52 -28.93
N ILE A 7 27.21 -21.33 -27.87
CA ILE A 7 26.17 -21.36 -26.83
C ILE A 7 26.12 -20.03 -26.07
N CYS A 8 27.26 -19.49 -25.65
CA CYS A 8 27.30 -18.20 -24.92
C CYS A 8 26.77 -17.03 -25.77
N VAL A 9 27.12 -16.99 -27.06
CA VAL A 9 26.64 -15.93 -27.97
C VAL A 9 25.12 -16.04 -28.20
N GLY A 10 24.60 -17.26 -28.36
CA GLY A 10 23.16 -17.49 -28.48
C GLY A 10 22.39 -17.05 -27.23
N LEU A 11 22.93 -17.33 -26.04
CA LEU A 11 22.30 -17.01 -24.77
C LEU A 11 22.29 -15.50 -24.50
N LEU A 12 23.37 -14.79 -24.85
CA LEU A 12 23.44 -13.33 -24.78
C LEU A 12 22.45 -12.64 -25.73
N LEU A 13 22.29 -13.17 -26.95
CA LEU A 13 21.31 -12.63 -27.91
C LEU A 13 19.87 -12.83 -27.41
N ALA A 14 19.55 -13.98 -26.83
CA ALA A 14 18.22 -14.25 -26.27
C ALA A 14 17.87 -13.27 -25.12
N ILE A 15 18.81 -13.04 -24.19
CA ILE A 15 18.61 -12.11 -23.07
C ILE A 15 18.45 -10.67 -23.57
N SER A 16 19.25 -10.26 -24.57
CA SER A 16 19.15 -8.91 -25.15
C SER A 16 17.77 -8.62 -25.74
N THR A 17 17.14 -9.60 -26.41
CA THR A 17 15.80 -9.42 -26.99
C THR A 17 14.68 -9.29 -25.96
N MET A 18 14.85 -9.85 -24.76
CA MET A 18 13.85 -9.70 -23.69
C MET A 18 13.80 -8.27 -23.11
N ILE A 19 14.92 -7.55 -23.12
CA ILE A 19 14.99 -6.20 -22.54
C ILE A 19 14.20 -5.18 -23.37
N TRP A 20 14.13 -5.37 -24.70
CA TRP A 20 13.39 -4.47 -25.60
C TRP A 20 11.87 -4.69 -25.59
N GLY A 21 11.39 -5.80 -25.02
CA GLY A 21 9.96 -6.08 -24.87
C GLY A 21 9.31 -5.45 -23.62
N CYS A 22 10.11 -5.07 -22.61
CA CYS A 22 9.61 -4.55 -21.33
C CYS A 22 9.40 -3.02 -21.31
N ALA A 23 9.96 -2.28 -22.26
CA ALA A 23 9.68 -0.86 -22.41
C ALA A 23 8.44 -0.72 -23.31
N GLY A 24 7.28 -0.45 -22.71
CA GLY A 24 5.98 -0.39 -23.41
C GLY A 24 6.03 0.39 -24.72
N ASN A 25 5.89 -0.33 -25.84
CA ASN A 25 5.75 0.22 -27.19
C ASN A 25 4.33 0.78 -27.41
N LEU A 26 3.87 1.67 -26.52
CA LEU A 26 2.65 2.39 -26.79
C LEU A 26 2.92 3.43 -27.90
N PRO A 27 2.06 3.51 -28.93
CA PRO A 27 2.09 4.61 -29.87
C PRO A 27 2.09 5.94 -29.12
N GLU A 28 2.90 6.91 -29.54
CA GLU A 28 3.04 8.19 -28.86
C GLU A 28 1.69 8.90 -28.67
N SER A 29 0.79 8.75 -29.64
CA SER A 29 -0.60 9.21 -29.56
C SER A 29 -1.37 8.64 -28.38
N GLN A 30 -1.18 7.35 -28.06
CA GLN A 30 -1.87 6.69 -26.96
C GLN A 30 -1.30 7.10 -25.60
N ARG A 31 0.00 7.41 -25.51
CA ARG A 31 0.65 7.80 -24.24
C ARG A 31 -0.05 8.98 -23.56
N ILE A 32 -0.48 9.97 -24.34
CA ILE A 32 -1.19 11.14 -23.80
C ILE A 32 -2.57 10.75 -23.25
N TYR A 33 -3.33 9.91 -23.96
CA TYR A 33 -4.62 9.41 -23.48
C TYR A 33 -4.47 8.62 -22.18
N TYR A 34 -3.51 7.68 -22.11
CA TYR A 34 -3.27 6.91 -20.90
C TYR A 34 -2.81 7.77 -19.72
N LEU A 35 -2.00 8.81 -19.97
CA LEU A 35 -1.58 9.75 -18.93
C LEU A 35 -2.77 10.57 -18.41
N GLN A 36 -3.64 11.02 -19.32
CA GLN A 36 -4.83 11.81 -18.97
C GLN A 36 -5.86 10.97 -18.20
N ASP A 37 -6.13 9.73 -18.65
CA ASP A 37 -7.08 8.81 -17.99
C ASP A 37 -6.63 8.36 -16.60
N ASN A 38 -5.32 8.26 -16.37
CA ASN A 38 -4.76 7.79 -15.10
C ASN A 38 -4.25 8.94 -14.20
N TRP A 39 -4.49 10.19 -14.59
CA TRP A 39 -4.10 11.34 -13.79
C TRP A 39 -4.79 11.30 -12.42
N GLY A 40 -4.02 11.37 -11.34
CA GLY A 40 -4.55 11.34 -9.97
C GLY A 40 -5.01 9.97 -9.46
N ARG A 41 -4.91 8.89 -10.27
CA ARG A 41 -5.29 7.53 -9.86
C ARG A 41 -4.45 7.01 -8.70
N SER A 42 -3.19 7.41 -8.60
CA SER A 42 -2.30 7.09 -7.47
C SER A 42 -2.85 7.63 -6.15
N VAL A 43 -3.32 8.88 -6.13
CA VAL A 43 -3.92 9.51 -4.94
C VAL A 43 -5.24 8.84 -4.58
N GLN A 44 -6.10 8.56 -5.57
CA GLN A 44 -7.35 7.83 -5.34
C GLN A 44 -7.10 6.44 -4.75
N THR A 45 -6.10 5.73 -5.26
CA THR A 45 -5.71 4.41 -4.77
C THR A 45 -5.16 4.49 -3.35
N ALA A 46 -4.29 5.47 -3.06
CA ALA A 46 -3.75 5.69 -1.73
C ALA A 46 -4.86 6.01 -0.70
N ASN A 47 -5.83 6.84 -1.08
CA ASN A 47 -6.98 7.17 -0.23
C ASN A 47 -7.88 5.97 -0.02
N TYR A 48 -8.21 5.23 -1.08
CA TYR A 48 -9.03 4.02 -0.98
C TYR A 48 -8.39 2.99 -0.03
N ASN A 49 -7.09 2.74 -0.17
CA ASN A 49 -6.36 1.79 0.66
C ASN A 49 -6.23 2.22 2.13
N GLN A 50 -6.26 3.52 2.40
CA GLN A 50 -6.18 4.07 3.77
C GLN A 50 -7.57 4.33 4.38
N THR A 51 -8.64 4.19 3.60
CA THR A 51 -10.00 4.43 4.08
C THR A 51 -10.61 3.14 4.60
N LEU A 52 -10.85 3.08 5.91
CA LEU A 52 -11.42 1.89 6.57
C LEU A 52 -12.81 1.51 6.02
N ASN A 53 -13.63 2.52 5.69
CA ASN A 53 -14.92 2.33 5.03
C ASN A 53 -15.25 3.53 4.13
N PRO A 54 -15.10 3.41 2.80
CA PRO A 54 -15.34 4.51 1.86
C PRO A 54 -16.83 4.89 1.74
N THR A 55 -17.72 4.06 2.27
CA THR A 55 -19.18 4.30 2.25
C THR A 55 -19.73 4.82 3.58
N ALA A 56 -18.87 4.98 4.60
CA ALA A 56 -19.29 5.49 5.90
C ALA A 56 -19.92 6.88 5.76
N GLY A 57 -21.14 7.05 6.28
CA GLY A 57 -21.87 8.33 6.26
C GLY A 57 -22.63 8.65 4.97
N LEU A 58 -22.62 7.78 3.95
CA LEU A 58 -23.50 7.93 2.77
C LEU A 58 -24.99 7.77 3.12
N THR A 59 -25.28 7.06 4.21
CA THR A 59 -26.61 6.87 4.77
C THR A 59 -26.77 7.73 6.02
N LYS A 60 -27.93 8.39 6.16
CA LYS A 60 -28.31 9.15 7.37
C LYS A 60 -28.78 8.25 8.52
N ALA A 61 -28.67 6.94 8.36
CA ALA A 61 -29.04 5.99 9.40
C ALA A 61 -28.10 6.19 10.60
N PRO A 62 -28.62 6.16 11.84
CA PRO A 62 -27.78 6.18 13.03
C PRO A 62 -26.84 4.97 13.00
N VAL A 63 -25.64 5.13 13.57
CA VAL A 63 -24.69 4.02 13.70
C VAL A 63 -25.25 3.02 14.70
N GLU A 64 -25.67 1.85 14.22
CA GLU A 64 -26.19 0.78 15.07
C GLU A 64 -25.06 0.01 15.76
N GLY A 65 -25.27 -0.44 16.99
CA GLY A 65 -24.34 -1.30 17.73
C GLY A 65 -23.28 -0.58 18.57
N ILE A 66 -23.22 0.75 18.57
CA ILE A 66 -22.36 1.53 19.47
C ILE A 66 -23.24 2.33 20.45
N ASP A 67 -23.22 1.96 21.72
CA ASP A 67 -23.87 2.75 22.78
C ASP A 67 -23.11 4.07 23.01
N PRO A 68 -23.76 5.25 22.89
CA PRO A 68 -23.08 6.53 23.01
C PRO A 68 -22.41 6.73 24.37
N LYS A 69 -22.95 6.15 25.45
CA LYS A 69 -22.31 6.24 26.78
C LYS A 69 -21.04 5.39 26.84
N ALA A 70 -21.08 4.16 26.32
CA ALA A 70 -19.90 3.29 26.23
C ALA A 70 -18.79 3.90 25.36
N ALA A 71 -19.16 4.52 24.23
CA ALA A 71 -18.21 5.22 23.36
C ALA A 71 -17.56 6.41 24.07
N ALA A 72 -18.37 7.27 24.71
CA ALA A 72 -17.88 8.42 25.47
C ALA A 72 -16.94 7.99 26.61
N HIS A 73 -17.30 6.94 27.35
CA HIS A 73 -16.48 6.41 28.43
C HIS A 73 -15.13 5.86 27.93
N SER A 74 -15.11 5.22 26.77
CA SER A 74 -13.87 4.70 26.17
C SER A 74 -12.92 5.83 25.75
N VAL A 75 -13.47 6.90 25.17
CA VAL A 75 -12.71 8.10 24.79
C VAL A 75 -12.17 8.84 26.02
N GLU A 76 -12.98 8.98 27.09
CA GLU A 76 -12.52 9.63 28.31
C GLU A 76 -11.41 8.81 29.00
N ARG A 77 -11.56 7.49 29.11
CA ARG A 77 -10.50 6.60 29.63
C ARG A 77 -9.20 6.74 28.84
N TYR A 78 -9.27 6.80 27.51
CA TYR A 78 -8.11 7.05 26.66
C TYR A 78 -7.48 8.41 26.99
N ARG A 79 -8.29 9.47 27.10
CA ARG A 79 -7.81 10.83 27.41
C ARG A 79 -7.14 10.91 28.79
N GLU A 80 -7.71 10.22 29.79
CA GLU A 80 -7.15 10.15 31.15
C GLU A 80 -5.81 9.41 31.20
N SER A 81 -5.60 8.40 30.34
CA SER A 81 -4.33 7.66 30.27
C SER A 81 -3.10 8.53 29.95
N PHE A 82 -3.30 9.75 29.43
CA PHE A 82 -2.22 10.71 29.14
C PHE A 82 -2.05 11.80 30.19
N LYS A 83 -2.96 11.92 31.16
CA LYS A 83 -2.96 13.05 32.10
C LYS A 83 -2.04 12.85 33.31
N ASP A 84 -1.79 11.60 33.68
CA ASP A 84 -0.94 11.28 34.83
C ASP A 84 0.23 10.39 34.42
N GLY A 85 1.33 10.48 35.16
CA GLY A 85 2.53 9.64 35.00
C GLY A 85 2.23 8.18 35.34
N VAL A 86 1.42 7.52 34.52
CA VAL A 86 1.13 6.09 34.61
C VAL A 86 2.45 5.36 34.52
N GLU A 87 2.78 4.63 35.60
CA GLU A 87 3.86 3.66 35.62
C GLU A 87 3.72 2.77 34.39
N ARG A 88 4.64 2.97 33.44
CA ARG A 88 4.68 2.19 32.21
C ARG A 88 5.06 0.78 32.64
N GLU A 89 4.15 -0.17 32.50
CA GLU A 89 4.55 -1.58 32.47
C GLU A 89 5.64 -1.67 31.40
N GLN A 90 6.87 -1.99 31.84
CA GLN A 90 7.99 -2.16 30.93
C GLN A 90 7.65 -3.32 30.01
N VAL A 91 7.21 -2.99 28.79
CA VAL A 91 7.10 -3.96 27.71
C VAL A 91 8.52 -4.46 27.48
N SER A 92 8.75 -5.70 27.88
CA SER A 92 10.01 -6.39 27.62
C SER A 92 10.30 -6.27 26.12
N PRO A 93 11.52 -5.91 25.72
CA PRO A 93 11.84 -5.74 24.31
C PRO A 93 11.52 -7.05 23.59
N ILE A 94 10.76 -6.96 22.49
CA ILE A 94 10.63 -8.04 21.52
C ILE A 94 12.04 -8.46 21.14
N ILE A 95 12.45 -9.64 21.59
CA ILE A 95 13.65 -10.30 21.09
C ILE A 95 13.30 -10.68 19.66
N ILE A 96 13.75 -9.87 18.70
CA ILE A 96 13.85 -10.31 17.30
C ILE A 96 14.88 -11.44 17.35
N MET A 97 14.42 -12.70 17.43
CA MET A 97 15.28 -13.84 17.17
C MET A 97 15.66 -13.74 15.70
N GLY A 98 16.87 -13.24 15.46
CA GLY A 98 17.53 -13.28 14.17
C GLY A 98 17.62 -14.73 13.71
N ASN A 99 17.17 -14.95 12.49
CA ASN A 99 17.36 -16.18 11.73
C ASN A 99 18.68 -16.08 10.97
#